data_AF-A0A968T754-F1
#
_entry.id   AF-A0A968T754-F1
#
_cell.length_a   1.000
_cell.length_b   1.000
_cell.length_c   1.000
_cell.angle_alpha   90.00
_cell.angle_beta   90.00
_cell.angle_gamma   90.00
#
_symmetry.space_group_name_H-M   'P 1'
#
loop_
_entity.id
_entity.type
_entity.pdbx_description
1 polymer ?
#
loop_
_entity_poly.entity_id
_entity_poly.type
_entity_poly.pdbx_seq_one_letter_code
_entity_poly.pdbx_strand_id
1 'polypeptide(L)'
;MRLYLLEKNGLVRSVNEYWKVKPEKNFRELNNLPPAIVTGKPVKKGMKNTVQFQVSNTSKVPAIALKLNIKNAMTNEIILPAYFSDGYFTLMPGESRIVSVEYNSAEPVKITAEGYNIKESDLIKL
;
A
#
# COMPACT_ATOMS: atom_id res chain seq x y z
N MET A 1 -5.44 16.32 4.08
CA MET A 1 -6.59 16.13 4.99
C MET A 1 -6.95 14.67 4.97
N ARG A 2 -7.14 14.06 6.13
CA ARG A 2 -7.59 12.67 6.23
C ARG A 2 -9.00 12.66 6.82
N LEU A 3 -9.87 11.87 6.21
CA LEU A 3 -11.25 11.68 6.65
C LEU A 3 -11.45 10.20 7.00
N TYR A 4 -12.27 9.96 8.02
CA TYR A 4 -12.60 8.63 8.52
C TYR A 4 -14.12 8.44 8.47
N LEU A 5 -14.55 7.29 7.95
CA LEU A 5 -15.90 6.79 8.16
C LEU A 5 -15.86 5.75 9.28
N LEU A 6 -16.63 5.99 10.32
CA LEU A 6 -16.69 5.15 11.51
C LEU A 6 -18.05 4.47 11.63
N GLU A 7 -18.06 3.25 12.13
CA GLU A 7 -19.28 2.64 12.66
C GLU A 7 -19.69 3.26 13.99
N LYS A 8 -20.91 2.93 14.44
CA LYS A 8 -21.44 3.34 15.75
C LYS A 8 -20.54 2.91 16.92
N ASN A 9 -19.82 1.79 16.80
CA ASN A 9 -18.91 1.27 17.83
C ASN A 9 -17.50 1.89 17.76
N GLY A 10 -17.25 2.83 16.85
CA GLY A 10 -15.94 3.47 16.65
C GLY A 10 -14.99 2.72 15.71
N LEU A 11 -15.40 1.58 15.13
CA LEU A 11 -14.60 0.86 14.15
C LEU A 11 -14.47 1.66 12.86
N VAL A 12 -13.24 1.81 12.36
CA VAL A 12 -12.97 2.48 11.07
C VAL A 12 -13.42 1.58 9.93
N ARG A 13 -14.33 2.06 9.09
CA ARG A 13 -14.79 1.40 7.86
C ARG A 13 -14.13 1.92 6.60
N SER A 14 -13.75 3.18 6.59
CA SER A 14 -13.04 3.78 5.46
C SER A 14 -12.13 4.90 5.94
N VAL A 15 -11.01 5.05 5.25
CA VAL A 15 -10.09 6.17 5.38
C VAL A 15 -9.85 6.72 3.98
N ASN A 16 -10.00 8.03 3.82
CA ASN A 16 -9.66 8.69 2.56
C ASN A 16 -8.79 9.92 2.81
N GLU A 17 -7.84 10.15 1.91
CA GLU A 17 -6.84 11.21 2.01
C GLU A 17 -6.94 12.15 0.81
N TYR A 18 -6.96 13.45 1.13
CA TYR A 18 -7.06 14.52 0.15
C TYR A 18 -5.87 15.47 0.29
N TRP A 19 -5.16 15.69 -0.81
CA TRP A 19 -4.09 16.68 -0.90
C TRP A 19 -4.70 18.08 -0.91
N LYS A 20 -4.49 18.82 0.18
CA LYS A 20 -4.93 20.21 0.27
C LYS A 20 -3.83 21.11 -0.28
N VAL A 21 -4.24 22.06 -1.11
CA VAL A 21 -3.37 23.09 -1.65
C VAL A 21 -3.80 24.45 -1.13
N LYS A 22 -2.83 25.36 -1.08
CA LYS A 22 -3.10 26.80 -0.92
C LYS A 22 -3.97 27.30 -2.10
N PRO A 23 -4.61 28.48 -2.00
CA PRO A 23 -5.50 29.01 -3.04
C PRO A 23 -4.91 29.01 -4.47
N GLU A 24 -3.59 29.04 -4.57
CA GLU A 24 -2.78 29.00 -5.79
C GLU A 24 -2.83 27.64 -6.53
N LYS A 25 -3.46 26.61 -5.94
CA LYS A 25 -3.69 25.27 -6.51
C LYS A 25 -2.44 24.57 -7.07
N ASN A 26 -1.29 24.81 -6.45
CA ASN A 26 -0.01 24.26 -6.89
C ASN A 26 0.40 23.03 -6.06
N PHE A 27 0.61 21.88 -6.73
CA PHE A 27 1.06 20.62 -6.11
C PHE A 27 2.55 20.33 -6.32
N ARG A 28 3.32 21.23 -6.95
CA ARG A 28 4.74 20.99 -7.30
C ARG A 28 5.62 20.66 -6.10
N GLU A 29 5.27 21.13 -4.91
CA GLU A 29 5.99 20.78 -3.68
C GLU A 29 6.00 19.27 -3.39
N LEU A 30 5.02 18.50 -3.89
CA LEU A 30 5.04 17.06 -3.76
C LEU A 30 6.27 16.45 -4.46
N ASN A 31 6.73 17.04 -5.58
CA ASN A 31 7.92 16.57 -6.30
C ASN A 31 9.20 16.65 -5.44
N ASN A 32 9.21 17.48 -4.40
CA ASN A 32 10.35 17.67 -3.51
C ASN A 32 10.32 16.71 -2.31
N LEU A 33 9.33 15.82 -2.23
CA LEU A 33 9.24 14.86 -1.12
C LEU A 33 10.44 13.92 -1.14
N PRO A 34 11.13 13.75 0.00
CA PRO A 34 12.18 12.75 0.11
C PRO A 34 11.62 11.34 -0.13
N PRO A 35 12.47 10.39 -0.58
CA PRO A 35 12.07 9.00 -0.73
C PRO A 35 11.56 8.41 0.59
N ALA A 36 10.39 7.79 0.57
CA ALA A 36 9.86 7.02 1.69
C ALA A 36 10.29 5.55 1.60
N ILE A 37 10.30 4.87 2.75
CA ILE A 37 10.64 3.45 2.88
C ILE A 37 9.45 2.74 3.51
N VAL A 38 8.99 1.69 2.83
CA VAL A 38 7.91 0.82 3.32
C VAL A 38 8.39 -0.61 3.47
N THR A 39 7.79 -1.33 4.41
CA THR A 39 8.10 -2.73 4.70
C THR A 39 6.82 -3.55 4.77
N GLY A 40 6.91 -4.82 4.39
CA GLY A 40 5.81 -5.78 4.44
C GLY A 40 6.07 -6.87 5.47
N LYS A 41 5.01 -7.32 6.16
CA LYS A 41 5.07 -8.51 7.01
C LYS A 41 3.81 -9.36 6.78
N PRO A 42 3.92 -10.68 6.54
CA PRO A 42 2.76 -11.55 6.48
C PRO A 42 2.08 -11.59 7.85
N VAL A 43 0.75 -11.50 7.86
CA VAL A 43 -0.07 -11.62 9.08
C VAL A 43 -0.60 -13.04 9.19
N LYS A 44 -1.29 -13.51 8.14
CA LYS A 44 -1.84 -14.88 8.02
C LYS A 44 -1.93 -15.29 6.54
N LYS A 45 -1.78 -16.58 6.26
CA LYS A 45 -2.32 -17.18 5.02
C LYS A 45 -3.84 -17.26 5.20
N GLY A 46 -4.59 -16.68 4.27
CA GLY A 46 -6.05 -16.80 4.24
C GLY A 46 -6.49 -18.19 3.79
N MET A 47 -7.78 -18.33 3.49
CA MET A 47 -8.27 -19.48 2.72
C MET A 47 -7.62 -19.48 1.31
N LYS A 48 -7.69 -20.61 0.60
CA LYS A 48 -7.06 -20.85 -0.72
C LYS A 48 -6.89 -19.55 -1.53
N ASN A 49 -5.65 -19.27 -1.96
CA ASN A 49 -5.30 -18.16 -2.84
C ASN A 49 -5.40 -16.73 -2.26
N THR A 50 -5.58 -16.57 -0.95
CA THR A 50 -5.56 -15.25 -0.28
C THR A 50 -4.38 -15.10 0.69
N VAL A 51 -3.71 -13.95 0.66
CA VAL A 51 -2.66 -13.58 1.63
C VAL A 51 -3.03 -12.27 2.33
N GLN A 52 -2.96 -12.25 3.65
CA GLN A 52 -3.11 -11.04 4.45
C GLN A 52 -1.75 -10.60 4.99
N PHE A 53 -1.45 -9.31 4.84
CA PHE A 53 -0.16 -8.74 5.22
C PHE A 53 -0.30 -7.31 5.73
N GLN A 54 0.67 -6.89 6.52
CA GLN A 54 0.80 -5.53 7.01
C GLN A 54 1.84 -4.78 6.19
N VAL A 55 1.49 -3.60 5.70
CA VAL A 55 2.40 -2.63 5.09
C VAL A 55 2.65 -1.51 6.10
N SER A 56 3.92 -1.16 6.33
CA SER A 56 4.32 -0.16 7.32
C SER A 56 5.26 0.87 6.71
N ASN A 57 5.03 2.16 6.97
CA ASN A 57 5.98 3.21 6.64
C ASN A 57 7.02 3.35 7.77
N THR A 58 8.26 2.98 7.48
CA THR A 58 9.39 3.02 8.44
C THR A 58 10.27 4.25 8.26
N SER A 59 9.92 5.15 7.34
CA SER A 59 10.62 6.41 7.12
C SER A 59 10.06 7.55 7.95
N LYS A 60 10.77 8.68 7.97
CA LYS A 60 10.36 9.92 8.66
C LYS A 60 9.49 10.84 7.79
N VAL A 61 9.16 10.43 6.57
CA VAL A 61 8.35 11.20 5.62
C VAL A 61 7.09 10.42 5.22
N PRO A 62 6.01 11.08 4.74
CA PRO A 62 4.84 10.37 4.26
C PRO A 62 5.14 9.45 3.07
N ALA A 63 4.56 8.26 3.06
CA ALA A 63 4.57 7.33 1.94
C ALA A 63 3.27 7.52 1.14
N ILE A 64 3.35 8.12 -0.04
CA ILE A 64 2.18 8.64 -0.77
C ILE A 64 1.76 7.72 -1.91
N ALA A 65 0.44 7.52 -2.04
CA ALA A 65 -0.20 6.80 -3.15
C ALA A 65 0.37 5.40 -3.37
N LEU A 66 0.47 4.62 -2.29
CA LEU A 66 0.99 3.26 -2.29
C LEU A 66 0.15 2.34 -3.15
N LYS A 67 0.68 2.00 -4.33
CA LYS A 67 0.13 0.98 -5.21
C LYS A 67 0.82 -0.35 -4.91
N LEU A 68 0.01 -1.37 -4.72
CA LEU A 68 0.47 -2.72 -4.43
C LEU A 68 0.33 -3.57 -5.69
N ASN A 69 1.30 -4.43 -5.94
CA ASN A 69 1.24 -5.42 -7.00
C ASN A 69 1.61 -6.79 -6.44
N ILE A 70 1.13 -7.83 -7.12
CA ILE A 70 1.65 -9.18 -6.95
C ILE A 70 2.31 -9.60 -8.27
N LYS A 71 3.53 -10.12 -8.16
CA LYS A 71 4.39 -10.42 -9.30
C LYS A 71 4.94 -11.83 -9.22
N ASN A 72 5.22 -12.42 -10.36
CA ASN A 72 6.02 -13.63 -10.43
C ASN A 72 7.41 -13.36 -9.81
N ALA A 73 7.86 -14.24 -8.92
CA ALA A 73 9.12 -14.03 -8.19
C ALA A 73 10.37 -14.15 -9.10
N MET A 74 10.26 -14.86 -10.22
CA MET A 74 11.34 -15.10 -11.17
C MET A 74 11.32 -14.12 -12.34
N THR A 75 10.16 -13.93 -12.99
CA THR A 75 10.06 -13.09 -14.20
C THR A 75 9.80 -11.62 -13.90
N ASN A 76 9.39 -11.29 -12.67
CA ASN A 76 8.97 -9.96 -12.24
C ASN A 76 7.73 -9.40 -13.00
N GLU A 77 7.01 -10.25 -13.73
CA GLU A 77 5.76 -9.89 -14.39
C GLU A 77 4.61 -9.80 -13.39
N ILE A 78 3.67 -8.88 -13.62
CA ILE A 78 2.48 -8.72 -12.78
C ILE A 78 1.52 -9.89 -13.03
N ILE A 79 1.02 -10.49 -11.97
CA ILE A 79 0.03 -11.58 -12.03
C ILE A 79 -1.36 -10.98 -11.97
N LEU A 80 -2.21 -11.37 -12.93
CA LEU A 80 -3.60 -10.93 -13.02
C LEU A 80 -4.54 -12.13 -13.27
N PRO A 81 -5.79 -12.08 -12.78
CA PRO A 81 -6.33 -11.04 -11.91
C PRO A 81 -5.75 -11.12 -10.50
N ALA A 82 -5.63 -9.96 -9.84
CA ALA A 82 -5.28 -9.84 -8.44
C ALA A 82 -6.20 -8.80 -7.77
N TYR A 83 -6.88 -9.21 -6.70
CA TYR A 83 -7.86 -8.39 -6.00
C TYR A 83 -7.29 -7.98 -4.64
N PHE A 84 -6.86 -6.72 -4.53
CA PHE A 84 -6.42 -6.14 -3.27
C PHE A 84 -7.60 -5.54 -2.51
N SER A 85 -7.61 -5.68 -1.18
CA SER A 85 -8.65 -5.08 -0.32
C SER A 85 -8.54 -3.56 -0.23
N ASP A 86 -7.37 -3.00 -0.55
CA ASP A 86 -7.08 -1.56 -0.54
C ASP A 86 -5.86 -1.27 -1.44
N GLY A 87 -5.74 -0.03 -1.92
CA GLY A 87 -4.64 0.42 -2.76
C GLY A 87 -4.64 1.94 -2.93
N TYR A 88 -3.53 2.48 -3.42
CA TYR A 88 -3.31 3.93 -3.62
C TYR A 88 -3.44 4.78 -2.34
N PHE A 89 -3.28 4.17 -1.17
CA PHE A 89 -3.41 4.86 0.12
C PHE A 89 -2.13 5.56 0.56
N THR A 90 -2.23 6.42 1.58
CA THR A 90 -1.08 7.09 2.21
C THR A 90 -0.79 6.51 3.60
N LEU A 91 0.49 6.35 3.94
CA LEU A 91 0.95 6.06 5.30
C LEU A 91 1.83 7.20 5.81
N MET A 92 1.44 7.82 6.92
CA MET A 92 2.31 8.77 7.64
C MET A 92 3.46 8.03 8.34
N PRO A 93 4.52 8.74 8.79
CA PRO A 93 5.62 8.11 9.53
C PRO A 93 5.13 7.24 10.69
N GLY A 94 5.55 5.97 10.72
CA GLY A 94 5.16 5.00 11.75
C GLY A 94 3.78 4.36 11.55
N GLU A 95 2.99 4.79 10.58
CA GLU A 95 1.69 4.18 10.31
C GLU A 95 1.81 2.84 9.59
N SER A 96 0.79 2.01 9.80
CA SER A 96 0.66 0.70 9.18
C SER A 96 -0.76 0.47 8.69
N ARG A 97 -0.91 -0.40 7.69
CA ARG A 97 -2.20 -0.84 7.18
C ARG A 97 -2.16 -2.34 6.88
N ILE A 98 -3.23 -3.05 7.26
CA ILE A 98 -3.43 -4.45 6.91
C ILE A 98 -4.17 -4.50 5.58
N VAL A 99 -3.63 -5.24 4.62
CA VAL A 99 -4.18 -5.44 3.28
C VAL A 99 -4.24 -6.94 3.00
N SER A 100 -5.24 -7.38 2.25
CA SER A 100 -5.27 -8.73 1.68
C SER A 100 -5.22 -8.69 0.17
N VAL A 101 -4.63 -9.71 -0.44
CA VAL A 101 -4.66 -9.94 -1.88
C VAL A 101 -5.16 -11.35 -2.17
N GLU A 102 -6.15 -11.46 -3.05
CA GLU A 102 -6.56 -12.70 -3.69
C GLU A 102 -5.95 -12.76 -5.10
N TYR A 103 -5.31 -13.88 -5.45
CA TYR A 103 -4.63 -14.07 -6.73
C TYR A 103 -4.55 -15.54 -7.11
N ASN A 104 -4.38 -15.86 -8.38
CA ASN A 104 -4.18 -17.24 -8.83
C ASN A 104 -2.82 -17.41 -9.52
N SER A 105 -1.94 -18.22 -8.94
CA SER A 105 -0.64 -18.58 -9.51
C SER A 105 -0.18 -19.93 -8.98
N ALA A 106 0.33 -20.78 -9.88
CA ALA A 106 1.02 -22.02 -9.50
C ALA A 106 2.52 -21.80 -9.25
N GLU A 107 3.07 -20.66 -9.69
CA GLU A 107 4.48 -20.30 -9.54
C GLU A 107 4.71 -19.43 -8.30
N PRO A 108 5.93 -19.41 -7.73
CA PRO A 108 6.30 -18.54 -6.63
C PRO A 108 6.07 -17.06 -6.95
N VAL A 109 5.62 -16.30 -5.95
CA VAL A 109 5.22 -14.91 -6.16
C VAL A 109 5.84 -13.99 -5.13
N LYS A 110 5.79 -12.69 -5.39
CA LYS A 110 6.16 -11.64 -4.45
C LYS A 110 5.16 -10.51 -4.49
N ILE A 111 4.96 -9.88 -3.35
CA ILE A 111 4.19 -8.65 -3.23
C ILE A 111 5.17 -7.49 -3.29
N THR A 112 4.89 -6.51 -4.14
CA THR A 112 5.69 -5.28 -4.26
C THR A 112 4.84 -4.05 -3.97
N ALA A 113 5.50 -2.96 -3.58
CA ALA A 113 4.90 -1.65 -3.42
C ALA A 113 5.67 -0.60 -4.22
N GLU A 114 4.93 0.29 -4.85
CA GLU A 114 5.40 1.52 -5.48
C GLU A 114 4.52 2.69 -5.04
N GLY A 115 4.99 3.91 -5.22
CA GLY A 115 4.23 5.09 -4.82
C GLY A 115 4.89 6.36 -5.32
N TYR A 116 4.27 7.50 -5.04
CA TYR A 116 4.68 8.79 -5.59
C TYR A 116 6.13 9.14 -5.23
N ASN A 117 6.52 8.93 -3.97
CA ASN A 117 7.89 9.12 -3.47
C ASN A 117 8.53 7.80 -3.03
N ILE A 118 8.17 6.69 -3.68
CA ILE A 118 8.64 5.34 -3.33
C ILE A 118 9.05 4.64 -4.63
N LYS A 119 10.34 4.33 -4.76
CA LYS A 119 10.79 3.41 -5.81
C LYS A 119 10.20 2.03 -5.53
N GLU A 120 9.87 1.28 -6.58
CA GLU A 120 9.35 -0.08 -6.42
C GLU A 120 10.25 -0.89 -5.47
N SER A 121 9.60 -1.56 -4.50
CA SER A 121 10.27 -2.36 -3.48
C SER A 121 9.51 -3.66 -3.24
N ASP A 122 10.26 -4.74 -3.02
CA ASP A 122 9.71 -6.02 -2.61
C ASP A 122 9.28 -5.95 -1.14
N LEU A 123 8.01 -6.25 -0.87
CA LEU A 123 7.47 -6.28 0.48
C LEU A 123 7.56 -7.68 1.10
N ILE A 124 7.13 -8.70 0.36
CA ILE A 124 7.01 -10.09 0.83
C ILE A 124 7.30 -11.03 -0.34
N LYS A 125 8.02 -12.12 -0.08
CA LYS A 125 8.18 -13.26 -1.00
C LYS A 125 7.33 -14.43 -0.48
N LEU A 126 6.56 -15.08 -1.36
CA LEU A 126 5.53 -16.08 -1.04
C LEU A 126 5.77 -17.40 -1.76
#